data_AF-A0A2S7T8B5-F1
#
_entry.id   AF-A0A2S7T8B5-F1
#
_cell.length_a   1.000
_cell.length_b   1.000
_cell.length_c   1.000
_cell.angle_alpha   90.00
_cell.angle_beta   90.00
_cell.angle_gamma   90.00
#
_symmetry.space_group_name_H-M   'P 1'
#
loop_
_entity.id
_entity.type
_entity.pdbx_description
1 polymer ?
#
loop_
_entity_poly.entity_id
_entity_poly.type
_entity_poly.pdbx_seq_one_letter_code
_entity_poly.pdbx_strand_id
1 'polypeptide(L)'
;MKKIYPLLFLLLSCSVFGQSSHSAAREWNEILLTGIRGDFARPTVHARNLFHSSIILYDAWALFDDTSQTVFLGKEYQDYFCDFEGLEFSGDAEEARSAVMSYGMYRLLLHRFADSPGFMELRSAAEGYMVELGLDLNFTSTDYREGSAAALGNYLAEQIIAFGLADGSNEDVSYNNVFYFPVNDPLILESSQTVNEMNDPNRWQPLAFDVFVDQSGNVLPNNIPDFLSPEWGVVKPFALKETDLEILNNGFDSYIYRDPGAPPSIQNSTANGIEDPYKWNFAMVAAWSAHLDPNDPTEIDISPGSIGNVSPENYPDSFEEYQNFYRFAEGGDIGQGHDLNPVTNAPYAPQMVKRSDYARVLAEFWPMGRIPKRLRATGLRS
;
A
#
# COMPACT_ATOMS: atom_id res chain seq x y z
N MET A 1 31.12 -60.06 -45.31
CA MET A 1 31.30 -59.52 -43.94
C MET A 1 31.29 -58.00 -44.03
N LYS A 2 30.16 -57.35 -43.76
CA LYS A 2 30.07 -55.88 -43.69
C LYS A 2 30.20 -55.47 -42.22
N LYS A 3 31.25 -54.71 -41.88
CA LYS A 3 31.50 -54.20 -40.53
C LYS A 3 30.59 -52.99 -40.28
N ILE A 4 29.80 -53.05 -39.21
CA ILE A 4 28.99 -51.95 -38.69
C ILE A 4 29.82 -51.31 -37.57
N TYR A 5 30.07 -50.01 -37.64
CA TYR A 5 30.63 -49.23 -36.54
C TYR A 5 29.49 -48.44 -35.87
N PRO A 6 29.28 -48.54 -34.55
CA PRO A 6 28.34 -47.68 -33.86
C PRO A 6 28.98 -46.31 -33.63
N LEU A 7 28.27 -45.26 -34.05
CA LEU A 7 28.60 -43.87 -33.79
C LEU A 7 28.14 -43.54 -32.36
N LEU A 8 29.08 -43.25 -31.46
CA LEU A 8 28.80 -42.84 -30.08
C LEU A 8 28.45 -41.34 -30.09
N PHE A 9 27.19 -41.00 -29.79
CA PHE A 9 26.74 -39.61 -29.67
C PHE A 9 27.02 -39.13 -28.24
N LEU A 10 28.01 -38.26 -28.07
CA LEU A 10 28.32 -37.61 -26.79
C LEU A 10 27.37 -36.42 -26.62
N LEU A 11 26.36 -36.54 -25.77
CA LEU A 11 25.50 -35.42 -25.37
C LEU A 11 26.25 -34.56 -24.36
N LEU A 12 26.83 -33.45 -24.82
CA LEU A 12 27.26 -32.36 -23.94
C LEU A 12 26.00 -31.64 -23.44
N SER A 13 25.57 -31.94 -22.22
CA SER A 13 24.61 -31.11 -21.49
C SER A 13 25.33 -29.87 -20.96
N CYS A 14 25.34 -28.80 -21.75
CA CYS A 14 25.59 -27.46 -21.23
C CYS A 14 24.37 -27.03 -20.43
N SER A 15 24.48 -27.06 -19.10
CA SER A 15 23.56 -26.34 -18.22
C SER A 15 23.82 -24.86 -18.42
N VAL A 16 22.99 -24.20 -19.24
CA VAL A 16 22.93 -22.74 -19.26
C VAL A 16 22.16 -22.35 -18.00
N PHE A 17 22.87 -21.98 -16.94
CA PHE A 17 22.26 -21.24 -15.84
C PHE A 17 21.73 -19.94 -16.44
N GLY A 18 20.41 -19.85 -16.60
CA GLY A 18 19.76 -18.61 -16.97
C GLY A 18 19.96 -17.65 -15.82
N GLN A 19 20.91 -16.72 -15.96
CA GLN A 19 20.95 -15.56 -15.10
C GLN A 19 19.63 -14.80 -15.37
N SER A 20 18.74 -14.68 -14.37
CA SER A 20 17.66 -13.70 -14.48
C SER A 20 18.30 -12.37 -14.89
N SER A 21 17.72 -11.68 -15.87
CA SER A 21 18.21 -10.36 -16.30
C SER A 21 18.01 -9.28 -15.22
N HIS A 22 17.45 -9.66 -14.07
CA HIS A 22 17.06 -8.79 -12.99
C HIS A 22 17.80 -9.14 -11.70
N SER A 23 18.11 -8.11 -10.91
CA SER A 23 18.74 -8.26 -9.59
C SER A 23 17.85 -9.05 -8.63
N ALA A 24 18.46 -9.76 -7.66
CA ALA A 24 17.72 -10.47 -6.61
C ALA A 24 16.71 -9.58 -5.87
N ALA A 25 17.06 -8.32 -5.60
CA ALA A 25 16.15 -7.35 -4.99
C ALA A 25 14.87 -7.12 -5.80
N ARG A 26 14.97 -7.12 -7.13
CA ARG A 26 13.80 -6.94 -8.02
C ARG A 26 12.92 -8.19 -8.01
N GLU A 27 13.51 -9.38 -8.09
CA GLU A 27 12.75 -10.63 -8.05
C GLU A 27 12.00 -10.80 -6.73
N TRP A 28 12.67 -10.53 -5.60
CA TRP A 28 12.01 -10.55 -4.28
C TRP A 28 10.93 -9.48 -4.13
N ASN A 29 11.07 -8.33 -4.79
CA ASN A 29 10.01 -7.32 -4.82
C ASN A 29 8.77 -7.84 -5.56
N GLU A 30 8.93 -8.50 -6.71
CA GLU A 30 7.82 -9.10 -7.46
C GLU A 30 7.13 -10.23 -6.67
N ILE A 31 7.91 -11.03 -5.93
CA ILE A 31 7.38 -12.06 -5.02
C ILE A 31 6.59 -11.41 -3.88
N LEU A 32 7.12 -10.37 -3.23
CA LEU A 32 6.39 -9.60 -2.22
C LEU A 32 5.08 -9.00 -2.78
N LEU A 33 5.11 -8.41 -3.98
CA LEU A 33 3.91 -7.88 -4.64
C LEU A 33 2.89 -8.98 -4.96
N THR A 34 3.35 -10.20 -5.24
CA THR A 34 2.48 -11.38 -5.36
C THR A 34 1.78 -11.69 -4.03
N GLY A 35 2.51 -11.63 -2.91
CA GLY A 35 1.94 -11.75 -1.57
C GLY A 35 0.87 -10.69 -1.30
N ILE A 36 1.18 -9.41 -1.55
CA ILE A 36 0.25 -8.29 -1.33
C ILE A 36 -1.03 -8.45 -2.17
N ARG A 37 -0.90 -8.83 -3.45
CA ARG A 37 -2.07 -9.07 -4.33
C ARG A 37 -2.93 -10.26 -3.88
N GLY A 38 -2.31 -11.25 -3.25
CA GLY A 38 -2.98 -12.45 -2.75
C GLY A 38 -3.57 -12.31 -1.34
N ASP A 39 -3.47 -11.12 -0.73
CA ASP A 39 -3.84 -10.92 0.68
C ASP A 39 -5.05 -9.98 0.85
N PHE A 40 -5.54 -9.86 2.08
CA PHE A 40 -6.59 -8.93 2.45
C PHE A 40 -6.17 -7.47 2.22
N ALA A 41 -7.15 -6.60 1.96
CA ALA A 41 -6.92 -5.17 1.80
C ALA A 41 -6.49 -4.49 3.12
N ARG A 42 -5.18 -4.50 3.41
CA ARG A 42 -4.57 -3.99 4.65
C ARG A 42 -3.42 -3.01 4.35
N PRO A 43 -3.70 -1.84 3.75
CA PRO A 43 -2.68 -0.91 3.25
C PRO A 43 -1.59 -0.54 4.27
N THR A 44 -1.94 -0.32 5.54
CA THR A 44 -0.98 0.00 6.61
C THR A 44 -0.01 -1.15 6.88
N VAL A 45 -0.53 -2.38 6.98
CA VAL A 45 0.27 -3.60 7.12
C VAL A 45 1.16 -3.83 5.89
N HIS A 46 0.62 -3.63 4.68
CA HIS A 46 1.36 -3.83 3.42
C HIS A 46 2.47 -2.81 3.24
N ALA A 47 2.24 -1.54 3.55
CA ALA A 47 3.27 -0.50 3.54
C ALA A 47 4.42 -0.83 4.50
N ARG A 48 4.08 -1.35 5.69
CA ARG A 48 5.08 -1.82 6.65
C ARG A 48 5.86 -3.03 6.16
N ASN A 49 5.20 -4.01 5.54
CA ASN A 49 5.87 -5.17 4.93
C ASN A 49 6.85 -4.75 3.82
N LEU A 50 6.46 -3.77 2.98
CA LEU A 50 7.33 -3.17 1.96
C LEU A 50 8.55 -2.50 2.58
N PHE A 51 8.36 -1.76 3.68
CA PHE A 51 9.44 -1.12 4.39
C PHE A 51 10.42 -2.13 5.01
N HIS A 52 9.93 -3.11 5.77
CA HIS A 52 10.77 -4.14 6.40
C HIS A 52 11.53 -4.97 5.36
N SER A 53 10.88 -5.31 4.24
CA SER A 53 11.55 -5.95 3.11
C SER A 53 12.64 -5.08 2.50
N SER A 54 12.39 -3.78 2.39
CA SER A 54 13.38 -2.82 1.87
C SER A 54 14.59 -2.72 2.79
N ILE A 55 14.42 -2.82 4.12
CA ILE A 55 15.54 -2.89 5.06
C ILE A 55 16.39 -4.14 4.80
N ILE A 56 15.78 -5.33 4.70
CA ILE A 56 16.52 -6.57 4.43
C ILE A 56 17.32 -6.46 3.13
N LEU A 57 16.68 -5.98 2.06
CA LEU A 57 17.33 -5.85 0.75
C LEU A 57 18.44 -4.80 0.77
N TYR A 58 18.21 -3.64 1.40
CA TYR A 58 19.20 -2.57 1.47
C TYR A 58 20.40 -2.95 2.33
N ASP A 59 20.18 -3.51 3.52
CA ASP A 59 21.27 -3.88 4.42
C ASP A 59 22.11 -5.02 3.83
N ALA A 60 21.46 -6.00 3.19
CA ALA A 60 22.17 -7.06 2.45
C ALA A 60 23.02 -6.49 1.31
N TRP A 61 22.57 -5.44 0.61
CA TRP A 61 23.35 -4.78 -0.42
C TRP A 61 24.52 -3.98 0.17
N ALA A 62 24.23 -3.14 1.18
CA ALA A 62 25.17 -2.22 1.80
C ALA A 62 26.33 -2.93 2.50
N LEU A 63 26.11 -4.14 3.03
CA LEU A 63 27.16 -4.98 3.63
C LEU A 63 28.34 -5.25 2.69
N PHE A 64 28.09 -5.30 1.39
CA PHE A 64 29.09 -5.58 0.36
C PHE A 64 29.39 -4.36 -0.52
N ASP A 65 29.03 -3.15 -0.06
CA ASP A 65 29.37 -1.89 -0.70
C ASP A 65 30.36 -1.10 0.17
N ASP A 66 31.45 -0.60 -0.43
CA ASP A 66 32.54 0.03 0.30
C ASP A 66 32.19 1.39 0.93
N THR A 67 31.07 2.00 0.52
CA THR A 67 30.70 3.38 0.90
C THR A 67 29.41 3.50 1.67
N SER A 68 28.59 2.45 1.63
CA SER A 68 27.26 2.44 2.21
C SER A 68 27.28 1.99 3.67
N GLN A 69 26.21 2.31 4.39
CA GLN A 69 26.01 1.85 5.75
C GLN A 69 24.65 1.17 5.85
N THR A 70 24.59 0.11 6.65
CA THR A 70 23.34 -0.54 7.03
C THR A 70 22.44 0.42 7.82
N VAL A 71 21.14 0.21 7.70
CA VAL A 71 20.09 0.90 8.47
C VAL A 71 19.80 0.18 9.78
N PHE A 72 19.76 -1.15 9.76
CA PHE A 72 19.28 -1.97 10.87
C PHE A 72 20.37 -2.88 11.42
N LEU A 73 21.04 -3.66 10.58
CA LEU A 73 22.05 -4.62 10.99
C LEU A 73 23.28 -3.92 11.61
N GLY A 74 23.62 -4.26 12.86
CA GLY A 74 24.71 -3.62 13.60
C GLY A 74 24.38 -2.19 14.05
N LYS A 75 23.10 -1.80 14.03
CA LYS A 75 22.62 -0.46 14.37
C LYS A 75 21.55 -0.52 15.44
N GLU A 76 21.42 0.61 16.13
CA GLU A 76 20.22 0.92 16.92
C GLU A 76 19.21 1.61 16.01
N TYR A 77 18.02 1.04 15.90
CA TYR A 77 16.93 1.53 15.07
C TYR A 77 15.62 1.49 15.86
N GLN A 78 14.99 2.65 16.08
CA GLN A 78 13.70 2.76 16.77
C GLN A 78 13.65 2.00 18.12
N ASP A 79 14.68 2.22 18.96
CA ASP A 79 14.88 1.56 20.27
C ASP A 79 15.16 0.05 20.22
N TYR A 80 15.43 -0.50 19.03
CA TYR A 80 15.85 -1.88 18.84
C TYR A 80 17.32 -1.94 18.40
N PHE A 81 18.14 -2.73 19.09
CA PHE A 81 19.53 -2.97 18.70
C PHE A 81 19.66 -4.33 18.01
N CYS A 82 20.04 -4.33 16.74
CA CYS A 82 20.34 -5.54 15.99
C CYS A 82 21.84 -5.82 16.05
N ASP A 83 22.24 -6.79 16.87
CA ASP A 83 23.65 -7.10 17.09
C ASP A 83 24.31 -7.66 15.83
N PHE A 84 25.55 -7.24 15.58
CA PHE A 84 26.31 -7.69 14.42
C PHE A 84 27.80 -7.68 14.70
N GLU A 85 28.39 -8.87 14.77
CA GLU A 85 29.82 -9.06 15.06
C GLU A 85 30.71 -8.83 13.82
N GLY A 86 30.11 -8.55 12.66
CA GLY A 86 30.78 -8.53 11.37
C GLY A 86 30.62 -9.86 10.62
N LEU A 87 30.98 -9.86 9.33
CA LEU A 87 30.98 -11.04 8.49
C LEU A 87 32.38 -11.24 7.90
N GLU A 88 33.08 -12.28 8.37
CA GLU A 88 34.32 -12.71 7.72
C GLU A 88 33.98 -13.60 6.51
N PHE A 89 33.72 -12.96 5.38
CA PHE A 89 33.37 -13.66 4.14
C PHE A 89 34.55 -13.79 3.17
N SER A 90 34.71 -14.97 2.59
CA SER A 90 35.61 -15.22 1.46
C SER A 90 34.82 -15.84 0.30
N GLY A 91 34.71 -15.13 -0.83
CA GLY A 91 33.99 -15.62 -2.01
C GLY A 91 33.53 -14.49 -2.93
N ASP A 92 32.55 -14.78 -3.78
CA ASP A 92 31.92 -13.78 -4.65
C ASP A 92 30.93 -12.93 -3.84
N ALA A 93 31.17 -11.62 -3.80
CA ALA A 93 30.35 -10.67 -3.04
C ALA A 93 28.92 -10.55 -3.59
N GLU A 94 28.72 -10.71 -4.90
CA GLU A 94 27.39 -10.64 -5.51
C GLU A 94 26.59 -11.92 -5.20
N GLU A 95 27.23 -13.09 -5.23
CA GLU A 95 26.60 -14.34 -4.80
C GLU A 95 26.22 -14.30 -3.32
N ALA A 96 27.10 -13.79 -2.46
CA ALA A 96 26.84 -13.62 -1.04
C ALA A 96 25.69 -12.63 -0.78
N ARG A 97 25.71 -11.47 -1.44
CA ARG A 97 24.64 -10.47 -1.39
C ARG A 97 23.30 -11.09 -1.78
N SER A 98 23.26 -11.80 -2.91
CA SER A 98 22.07 -12.49 -3.39
C SER A 98 21.56 -13.53 -2.38
N ALA A 99 22.46 -14.29 -1.74
CA ALA A 99 22.11 -15.26 -0.71
C ALA A 99 21.54 -14.60 0.56
N VAL A 100 22.17 -13.54 1.09
CA VAL A 100 21.65 -12.80 2.27
C VAL A 100 20.24 -12.26 1.98
N MET A 101 20.07 -11.58 0.85
CA MET A 101 18.76 -11.07 0.40
C MET A 101 17.73 -12.19 0.34
N SER A 102 18.11 -13.33 -0.24
CA SER A 102 17.18 -14.41 -0.53
C SER A 102 16.72 -15.17 0.69
N TYR A 103 17.63 -15.54 1.60
CA TYR A 103 17.21 -16.14 2.87
C TYR A 103 16.43 -15.14 3.72
N GLY A 104 16.84 -13.86 3.75
CA GLY A 104 16.15 -12.82 4.51
C GLY A 104 14.70 -12.62 4.04
N MET A 105 14.53 -12.41 2.74
CA MET A 105 13.21 -12.23 2.14
C MET A 105 12.37 -13.51 2.22
N TYR A 106 12.94 -14.68 1.95
CA TYR A 106 12.21 -15.95 2.06
C TYR A 106 11.60 -16.15 3.44
N ARG A 107 12.39 -15.95 4.51
CA ARG A 107 11.90 -16.11 5.89
C ARG A 107 10.89 -15.03 6.26
N LEU A 108 11.16 -13.76 5.94
CA LEU A 108 10.24 -12.66 6.24
C LEU A 108 8.90 -12.87 5.53
N LEU A 109 8.89 -13.12 4.22
CA LEU A 109 7.64 -13.22 3.46
C LEU A 109 6.79 -14.42 3.88
N LEU A 110 7.41 -15.58 4.16
CA LEU A 110 6.66 -16.73 4.66
C LEU A 110 6.02 -16.47 6.02
N HIS A 111 6.69 -15.71 6.90
CA HIS A 111 6.13 -15.27 8.18
C HIS A 111 4.97 -14.28 7.98
N ARG A 112 5.19 -13.23 7.19
CA ARG A 112 4.23 -12.12 7.03
C ARG A 112 2.91 -12.50 6.37
N PHE A 113 2.96 -13.46 5.46
CA PHE A 113 1.81 -13.86 4.65
C PHE A 113 1.30 -15.25 5.01
N ALA A 114 1.74 -15.83 6.13
CA ALA A 114 1.37 -17.18 6.57
C ALA A 114 -0.16 -17.40 6.59
N ASP A 115 -0.90 -16.37 7.00
CA ASP A 115 -2.37 -16.39 7.11
C ASP A 115 -3.08 -15.71 5.93
N SER A 116 -2.36 -15.35 4.86
CA SER A 116 -2.98 -14.72 3.69
C SER A 116 -3.73 -15.76 2.83
N PRO A 117 -4.87 -15.40 2.22
CA PRO A 117 -5.58 -16.29 1.28
C PRO A 117 -4.69 -16.83 0.16
N GLY A 118 -3.76 -16.00 -0.33
CA GLY A 118 -2.82 -16.30 -1.41
C GLY A 118 -1.48 -16.91 -0.96
N PHE A 119 -1.35 -17.35 0.31
CA PHE A 119 -0.08 -17.84 0.86
C PHE A 119 0.58 -18.92 0.00
N MET A 120 -0.20 -19.87 -0.53
CA MET A 120 0.36 -20.97 -1.34
C MET A 120 0.95 -20.49 -2.67
N GLU A 121 0.38 -19.45 -3.29
CA GLU A 121 0.93 -18.86 -4.53
C GLU A 121 2.25 -18.14 -4.23
N LEU A 122 2.27 -17.30 -3.19
CA LEU A 122 3.49 -16.63 -2.72
C LEU A 122 4.59 -17.65 -2.39
N ARG A 123 4.25 -18.67 -1.59
CA ARG A 123 5.20 -19.70 -1.15
C ARG A 123 5.79 -20.43 -2.34
N SER A 124 4.97 -20.83 -3.31
CA SER A 124 5.43 -21.51 -4.53
C SER A 124 6.39 -20.63 -5.34
N ALA A 125 6.09 -19.33 -5.49
CA ALA A 125 6.97 -18.39 -6.17
C ALA A 125 8.31 -18.21 -5.42
N ALA A 126 8.26 -18.07 -4.11
CA ALA A 126 9.45 -17.91 -3.27
C ALA A 126 10.33 -19.17 -3.25
N GLU A 127 9.75 -20.35 -3.10
CA GLU A 127 10.47 -21.64 -3.16
C GLU A 127 11.07 -21.88 -4.55
N GLY A 128 10.33 -21.54 -5.62
CA GLY A 128 10.81 -21.63 -7.00
C GLY A 128 12.06 -20.77 -7.23
N TYR A 129 12.05 -19.53 -6.74
CA TYR A 129 13.19 -18.62 -6.90
C TYR A 129 14.41 -19.05 -6.07
N MET A 130 14.21 -19.53 -4.85
CA MET A 130 15.29 -20.13 -4.04
C MET A 130 15.94 -21.33 -4.75
N VAL A 131 15.13 -22.21 -5.37
CA VAL A 131 15.63 -23.36 -6.15
C VAL A 131 16.37 -22.91 -7.40
N GLU A 132 15.91 -21.88 -8.10
CA GLU A 132 16.60 -21.29 -9.26
C GLU A 132 18.01 -20.79 -8.90
N LEU A 133 18.16 -20.19 -7.72
CA LEU A 133 19.45 -19.76 -7.17
C LEU A 133 20.29 -20.91 -6.57
N GLY A 134 19.77 -22.15 -6.54
CA GLY A 134 20.46 -23.29 -5.94
C GLY A 134 20.54 -23.27 -4.41
N LEU A 135 19.65 -22.52 -3.75
CA LEU A 135 19.63 -22.37 -2.29
C LEU A 135 18.77 -23.46 -1.62
N ASP A 136 19.21 -23.94 -0.46
CA ASP A 136 18.48 -24.96 0.32
C ASP A 136 17.38 -24.33 1.18
N LEU A 137 16.13 -24.62 0.83
CA LEU A 137 14.93 -24.17 1.56
C LEU A 137 14.96 -24.56 3.05
N ASN A 138 15.60 -25.70 3.37
CA ASN A 138 15.65 -26.25 4.73
C ASN A 138 16.79 -25.68 5.58
N PHE A 139 17.70 -24.89 4.98
CA PHE A 139 18.78 -24.26 5.72
C PHE A 139 18.26 -23.12 6.60
N THR A 140 18.26 -23.33 7.90
CA THR A 140 17.62 -22.46 8.91
C THR A 140 18.58 -21.90 9.95
N SER A 141 19.87 -22.22 9.88
CA SER A 141 20.86 -21.64 10.81
C SER A 141 20.86 -20.12 10.71
N THR A 142 20.99 -19.45 11.85
CA THR A 142 21.25 -18.02 11.98
C THR A 142 22.69 -17.72 12.41
N ASP A 143 23.52 -18.75 12.60
CA ASP A 143 24.92 -18.58 12.97
C ASP A 143 25.79 -18.27 11.74
N TYR A 144 26.10 -16.98 11.56
CA TYR A 144 26.87 -16.46 10.44
C TYR A 144 28.36 -16.28 10.72
N ARG A 145 28.84 -16.59 11.94
CA ARG A 145 30.21 -16.28 12.41
C ARG A 145 31.32 -16.86 11.56
N GLU A 146 31.07 -17.99 10.91
CA GLU A 146 32.01 -18.64 9.98
C GLU A 146 31.82 -18.17 8.52
N GLY A 147 31.36 -16.94 8.31
CA GLY A 147 31.21 -16.34 6.99
C GLY A 147 29.98 -16.79 6.19
N SER A 148 28.96 -17.38 6.83
CA SER A 148 27.79 -17.92 6.14
C SER A 148 26.78 -16.83 5.78
N ALA A 149 26.78 -16.41 4.50
CA ALA A 149 25.80 -15.47 3.94
C ALA A 149 24.35 -15.96 4.08
N ALA A 150 24.13 -17.28 3.92
CA ALA A 150 22.82 -17.89 4.10
C ALA A 150 22.31 -17.72 5.54
N ALA A 151 23.19 -17.96 6.52
CA ALA A 151 22.84 -17.79 7.92
C ALA A 151 22.63 -16.32 8.30
N LEU A 152 23.39 -15.41 7.71
CA LEU A 152 23.19 -13.98 7.90
C LEU A 152 21.83 -13.52 7.37
N GLY A 153 21.39 -14.04 6.21
CA GLY A 153 20.04 -13.77 5.70
C GLY A 153 18.94 -14.25 6.64
N ASN A 154 19.03 -15.50 7.12
CA ASN A 154 18.10 -16.02 8.12
C ASN A 154 18.11 -15.19 9.41
N TYR A 155 19.29 -14.80 9.90
CA TYR A 155 19.44 -13.96 11.08
C TYR A 155 18.79 -12.59 10.88
N LEU A 156 19.03 -11.93 9.76
CA LEU A 156 18.45 -10.62 9.47
C LEU A 156 16.92 -10.67 9.44
N ALA A 157 16.33 -11.74 8.87
CA ALA A 157 14.89 -11.95 8.94
C ALA A 157 14.38 -12.18 10.36
N GLU A 158 15.07 -13.02 11.14
CA GLU A 158 14.75 -13.24 12.55
C GLU A 158 14.70 -11.92 13.32
N GLN A 159 15.71 -11.06 13.14
CA GLN A 159 15.80 -9.78 13.83
C GLN A 159 14.72 -8.79 13.36
N ILE A 160 14.41 -8.74 12.05
CA ILE A 160 13.33 -7.88 11.53
C ILE A 160 11.94 -8.37 11.98
N ILE A 161 11.75 -9.69 12.08
CA ILE A 161 10.52 -10.27 12.65
C ILE A 161 10.41 -9.91 14.12
N ALA A 162 11.48 -10.07 14.90
CA ALA A 162 11.50 -9.74 16.32
C ALA A 162 11.22 -8.24 16.57
N PHE A 163 11.87 -7.36 15.79
CA PHE A 163 11.56 -5.93 15.80
C PHE A 163 10.08 -5.68 15.49
N GLY A 164 9.57 -6.31 14.43
CA GLY A 164 8.19 -6.14 14.02
C GLY A 164 7.14 -6.59 15.05
N LEU A 165 7.44 -7.63 15.82
CA LEU A 165 6.57 -8.07 16.92
C LEU A 165 6.53 -7.08 18.09
N ALA A 166 7.51 -6.19 18.19
CA ALA A 166 7.66 -5.22 19.28
C ALA A 166 7.41 -3.76 18.86
N ASP A 167 7.10 -3.49 17.58
CA ASP A 167 7.03 -2.14 17.04
C ASP A 167 5.69 -1.43 17.26
N GLY A 168 4.75 -2.05 17.98
CA GLY A 168 3.41 -1.52 18.25
C GLY A 168 2.34 -1.89 17.21
N SER A 169 2.67 -2.69 16.19
CA SER A 169 1.71 -3.08 15.14
C SER A 169 0.69 -4.15 15.57
N ASN A 170 0.81 -4.73 16.76
CA ASN A 170 -0.03 -5.84 17.24
C ASN A 170 -0.04 -7.05 16.30
N GLU A 171 1.08 -7.31 15.63
CA GLU A 171 1.23 -8.36 14.64
C GLU A 171 0.88 -9.77 15.16
N ASP A 172 1.24 -10.08 16.39
CA ASP A 172 0.98 -11.36 17.06
C ASP A 172 -0.51 -11.65 17.29
N VAL A 173 -1.32 -10.58 17.34
CA VAL A 173 -2.79 -10.64 17.41
C VAL A 173 -3.42 -10.14 16.10
N SER A 174 -2.74 -10.37 14.98
CA SER A 174 -3.25 -10.10 13.62
C SER A 174 -3.57 -8.62 13.35
N TYR A 175 -2.81 -7.70 13.94
CA TYR A 175 -2.95 -6.25 13.75
C TYR A 175 -4.29 -5.69 14.24
N ASN A 176 -4.95 -6.39 15.16
CA ASN A 176 -6.26 -6.01 15.67
C ASN A 176 -6.20 -4.70 16.47
N ASN A 177 -7.29 -3.94 16.39
CA ASN A 177 -7.54 -2.79 17.26
C ASN A 177 -7.79 -3.29 18.69
N VAL A 178 -7.21 -2.60 19.67
CA VAL A 178 -7.30 -2.96 21.09
C VAL A 178 -8.11 -1.93 21.88
N PHE A 179 -8.08 -0.67 21.46
CA PHE A 179 -8.63 0.47 22.19
C PHE A 179 -9.78 1.16 21.48
N TYR A 180 -9.74 1.26 20.15
CA TYR A 180 -10.78 1.93 19.38
C TYR A 180 -12.04 1.07 19.29
N PHE A 181 -13.17 1.65 19.70
CA PHE A 181 -14.51 1.13 19.43
C PHE A 181 -15.38 2.24 18.84
N PRO A 182 -16.20 1.94 17.83
CA PRO A 182 -17.12 2.93 17.27
C PRO A 182 -18.16 3.36 18.31
N VAL A 183 -18.50 4.65 18.33
CA VAL A 183 -19.57 5.20 19.18
C VAL A 183 -20.95 5.03 18.55
N ASN A 184 -20.99 4.94 17.22
CA ASN A 184 -22.21 4.76 16.45
C ASN A 184 -22.47 3.27 16.19
N ASP A 185 -23.74 2.88 16.31
CA ASP A 185 -24.17 1.56 15.86
C ASP A 185 -24.06 1.43 14.33
N PRO A 186 -23.73 0.23 13.81
CA PRO A 186 -23.61 -0.01 12.38
C PRO A 186 -24.88 0.36 11.60
N LEU A 187 -24.72 1.05 10.46
CA LEU A 187 -25.81 1.34 9.53
C LEU A 187 -26.15 0.11 8.69
N ILE A 188 -27.36 -0.42 8.83
CA ILE A 188 -27.84 -1.57 8.06
C ILE A 188 -28.27 -1.10 6.66
N LEU A 189 -27.48 -1.43 5.65
CA LEU A 189 -27.68 -0.92 4.28
C LEU A 189 -28.89 -1.56 3.56
N GLU A 190 -29.25 -2.80 3.91
CA GLU A 190 -30.35 -3.54 3.28
C GLU A 190 -31.74 -2.99 3.64
N SER A 191 -31.85 -2.21 4.71
CA SER A 191 -33.12 -1.70 5.21
C SER A 191 -33.20 -0.19 5.02
N SER A 192 -33.86 0.22 3.94
CA SER A 192 -34.22 1.62 3.66
C SER A 192 -35.18 2.23 4.69
N GLN A 193 -35.66 1.44 5.65
CA GLN A 193 -36.58 1.86 6.71
C GLN A 193 -35.91 2.01 8.09
N THR A 194 -34.65 1.61 8.23
CA THR A 194 -33.96 1.80 9.51
C THR A 194 -33.51 3.25 9.60
N VAL A 195 -34.32 4.06 10.28
CA VAL A 195 -33.81 5.26 10.95
C VAL A 195 -32.91 4.73 12.07
N ASN A 196 -31.67 4.36 11.74
CA ASN A 196 -30.69 4.12 12.79
C ASN A 196 -30.40 5.48 13.43
N GLU A 197 -30.73 5.60 14.72
CA GLU A 197 -30.33 6.74 15.51
C GLU A 197 -28.79 6.75 15.52
N MET A 198 -28.22 7.69 14.77
CA MET A 198 -26.78 7.95 14.81
C MET A 198 -26.50 8.69 16.11
N ASN A 199 -25.77 8.04 17.02
CA ASN A 199 -25.47 8.57 18.36
C ASN A 199 -24.68 9.88 18.29
N ASP A 200 -23.68 9.94 17.41
CA ASP A 200 -22.84 11.12 17.21
C ASP A 200 -22.50 11.33 15.71
N PRO A 201 -23.07 12.35 15.05
CA PRO A 201 -22.73 12.71 13.66
C PRO A 201 -21.27 13.09 13.44
N ASN A 202 -20.52 13.44 14.48
CA ASN A 202 -19.10 13.81 14.35
C ASN A 202 -18.16 12.60 14.45
N ARG A 203 -18.70 11.38 14.54
CA ARG A 203 -17.93 10.15 14.70
C ARG A 203 -18.24 9.17 13.58
N TRP A 204 -17.25 8.34 13.25
CA TRP A 204 -17.39 7.31 12.23
C TRP A 204 -18.52 6.33 12.56
N GLN A 205 -19.32 5.99 11.56
CA GLN A 205 -20.37 4.98 11.66
C GLN A 205 -19.98 3.76 10.81
N PRO A 206 -19.86 2.56 11.41
CA PRO A 206 -19.66 1.34 10.66
C PRO A 206 -20.83 1.08 9.71
N LEU A 207 -20.58 0.39 8.60
CA LEU A 207 -21.62 -0.06 7.68
C LEU A 207 -21.81 -1.57 7.82
N ALA A 208 -23.06 -2.02 7.86
CA ALA A 208 -23.42 -3.42 7.89
C ALA A 208 -23.95 -3.85 6.51
N PHE A 209 -23.22 -4.76 5.88
CA PHE A 209 -23.49 -5.33 4.56
C PHE A 209 -24.20 -6.70 4.69
N ASP A 210 -24.81 -7.19 3.61
CA ASP A 210 -25.21 -8.62 3.53
C ASP A 210 -24.01 -9.52 3.16
N VAL A 211 -23.14 -9.00 2.29
CA VAL A 211 -21.84 -9.60 1.96
C VAL A 211 -20.84 -8.48 1.79
N PHE A 212 -19.73 -8.54 2.52
CA PHE A 212 -18.62 -7.62 2.34
C PHE A 212 -17.52 -8.24 1.48
N VAL A 213 -17.05 -7.49 0.48
CA VAL A 213 -15.91 -7.84 -0.37
C VAL A 213 -14.87 -6.75 -0.22
N ASP A 214 -13.66 -7.12 0.18
CA ASP A 214 -12.57 -6.18 0.33
C ASP A 214 -12.06 -5.65 -1.04
N GLN A 215 -11.16 -4.67 -1.01
CA GLN A 215 -10.60 -4.08 -2.25
C GLN A 215 -9.74 -5.06 -3.07
N SER A 216 -9.26 -6.14 -2.45
CA SER A 216 -8.52 -7.23 -3.12
C SER A 216 -9.46 -8.28 -3.73
N GLY A 217 -10.77 -8.21 -3.47
CA GLY A 217 -11.77 -9.14 -3.98
C GLY A 217 -12.06 -10.34 -3.07
N ASN A 218 -11.58 -10.32 -1.83
CA ASN A 218 -11.85 -11.36 -0.85
C ASN A 218 -13.20 -11.12 -0.17
N VAL A 219 -14.05 -12.16 -0.14
CA VAL A 219 -15.27 -12.14 0.66
C VAL A 219 -14.88 -12.33 2.12
N LEU A 220 -15.24 -11.39 2.99
CA LEU A 220 -14.95 -11.51 4.42
C LEU A 220 -16.10 -12.19 5.17
N PRO A 221 -15.81 -13.00 6.22
CA PRO A 221 -16.84 -13.58 7.07
C PRO A 221 -17.61 -12.52 7.89
N ASN A 222 -16.94 -11.40 8.21
CA ASN A 222 -17.55 -10.28 8.92
C ASN A 222 -18.13 -9.29 7.92
N ASN A 223 -19.43 -9.04 8.05
CA ASN A 223 -20.19 -8.12 7.22
C ASN A 223 -20.22 -6.68 7.76
N ILE A 224 -19.57 -6.45 8.90
CA ILE A 224 -19.41 -5.13 9.52
C ILE A 224 -17.90 -4.92 9.65
N PRO A 225 -17.21 -4.42 8.61
CA PRO A 225 -15.77 -4.23 8.68
C PRO A 225 -15.42 -3.26 9.80
N ASP A 226 -14.40 -3.61 10.58
CA ASP A 226 -13.87 -2.73 11.62
C ASP A 226 -13.22 -1.49 11.01
N PHE A 227 -13.03 -0.44 11.81
CA PHE A 227 -12.23 0.69 11.38
C PHE A 227 -10.80 0.21 11.16
N LEU A 228 -10.30 0.32 9.93
CA LEU A 228 -8.98 -0.13 9.56
C LEU A 228 -7.90 0.69 10.29
N SER A 229 -7.18 0.04 11.20
CA SER A 229 -5.97 0.53 11.84
C SER A 229 -6.04 1.97 12.45
N PRO A 230 -7.10 2.37 13.19
CA PRO A 230 -7.20 3.64 13.91
C PRO A 230 -6.09 3.86 14.95
N GLU A 231 -5.43 2.79 15.40
CA GLU A 231 -4.37 2.83 16.42
C GLU A 231 -2.95 2.84 15.80
N TRP A 232 -2.84 2.84 14.47
CA TRP A 232 -1.56 2.61 13.77
C TRP A 232 -0.48 3.65 14.05
N GLY A 233 -0.84 4.82 14.55
CA GLY A 233 0.12 5.87 14.89
C GLY A 233 1.13 5.47 15.97
N VAL A 234 0.84 4.44 16.77
CA VAL A 234 1.78 3.90 17.76
C VAL A 234 2.92 3.09 17.11
N VAL A 235 2.73 2.65 15.85
CA VAL A 235 3.72 1.84 15.13
C VAL A 235 4.98 2.66 14.88
N LYS A 236 6.15 2.10 15.20
CA LYS A 236 7.44 2.75 14.99
C LYS A 236 7.59 3.20 13.52
N PRO A 237 7.73 4.50 13.24
CA PRO A 237 7.74 5.01 11.88
C PRO A 237 9.09 4.79 11.19
N PHE A 238 9.10 4.88 9.86
CA PHE A 238 10.35 4.90 9.09
C PHE A 238 11.13 6.21 9.26
N ALA A 239 10.48 7.34 8.95
CA ALA A 239 11.15 8.66 8.87
C ALA A 239 10.42 9.78 9.64
N LEU A 240 9.25 9.49 10.22
CA LEU A 240 8.53 10.44 11.05
C LEU A 240 9.24 10.58 12.39
N LYS A 241 9.29 11.80 12.91
CA LYS A 241 10.03 12.15 14.12
C LYS A 241 9.05 12.43 15.25
N GLU A 242 9.52 12.32 16.49
CA GLU A 242 8.76 12.73 17.67
C GLU A 242 8.29 14.19 17.59
N THR A 243 9.07 15.08 16.96
CA THR A 243 8.66 16.48 16.76
C THR A 243 7.48 16.66 15.81
N ASP A 244 7.15 15.62 15.04
CA ASP A 244 6.03 15.61 14.12
C ASP A 244 4.79 14.98 14.77
N LEU A 245 4.91 14.43 15.98
CA LEU A 245 3.87 13.68 16.68
C LEU A 245 3.06 14.60 17.60
N GLU A 246 1.74 14.49 17.49
CA GLU A 246 0.79 14.93 18.49
C GLU A 246 0.03 13.72 19.04
N ILE A 247 -0.16 13.67 20.37
CA ILE A 247 -0.95 12.61 21.02
C ILE A 247 -2.25 13.23 21.49
N LEU A 248 -3.35 12.87 20.84
CA LEU A 248 -4.71 13.31 21.19
C LEU A 248 -5.39 12.27 22.08
N ASN A 249 -6.25 12.72 22.99
CA ASN A 249 -7.11 11.83 23.78
C ASN A 249 -8.51 11.75 23.16
N ASN A 250 -8.79 10.66 22.45
CA ASN A 250 -10.07 10.39 21.78
C ASN A 250 -10.89 9.28 22.49
N GLY A 251 -10.71 9.15 23.81
CA GLY A 251 -11.11 7.97 24.59
C GLY A 251 -10.00 6.92 24.72
N PHE A 252 -8.94 7.09 23.95
CA PHE A 252 -7.63 6.43 24.05
C PHE A 252 -6.57 7.38 23.45
N ASP A 253 -5.29 7.09 23.68
CA ASP A 253 -4.19 7.86 23.13
C ASP A 253 -4.06 7.59 21.62
N SER A 254 -4.40 8.61 20.82
CA SER A 254 -4.28 8.60 19.36
C SER A 254 -2.99 9.32 18.96
N TYR A 255 -2.06 8.57 18.38
CA TYR A 255 -0.76 9.08 17.93
C TYR A 255 -0.93 9.59 16.49
N ILE A 256 -0.80 10.89 16.27
CA ILE A 256 -1.04 11.51 14.96
C ILE A 256 0.21 12.28 14.55
N TYR A 257 0.86 11.82 13.49
CA TYR A 257 1.98 12.53 12.91
C TYR A 257 1.46 13.56 11.90
N ARG A 258 1.98 14.79 11.97
CA ARG A 258 1.58 15.91 11.11
C ARG A 258 0.07 16.16 11.16
N ASP A 259 -0.47 16.28 12.38
CA ASP A 259 -1.90 16.50 12.60
C ASP A 259 -2.38 17.76 11.86
N PRO A 260 -3.30 17.64 10.88
CA PRO A 260 -3.92 18.79 10.21
C PRO A 260 -4.99 19.49 11.07
N GLY A 261 -5.31 18.94 12.24
CA GLY A 261 -6.39 19.39 13.10
C GLY A 261 -7.73 18.70 12.80
N ALA A 262 -8.69 18.91 13.69
CA ALA A 262 -10.01 18.28 13.57
C ALA A 262 -10.83 18.89 12.43
N PRO A 263 -11.61 18.07 11.69
CA PRO A 263 -12.56 18.59 10.70
C PRO A 263 -13.71 19.36 11.38
N PRO A 264 -14.44 20.22 10.65
CA PRO A 264 -15.59 20.94 11.19
C PRO A 264 -16.66 19.97 11.71
N SER A 265 -17.06 20.16 12.98
CA SER A 265 -18.18 19.42 13.57
C SER A 265 -19.52 20.01 13.14
N ILE A 266 -20.57 19.18 13.11
CA ILE A 266 -21.93 19.65 12.88
C ILE A 266 -22.36 20.60 13.99
N GLN A 267 -22.92 21.75 13.62
CA GLN A 267 -23.42 22.71 14.60
C GLN A 267 -24.85 22.32 14.99
N ASN A 268 -25.19 22.50 16.27
CA ASN A 268 -26.52 22.23 16.80
C ASN A 268 -27.53 23.32 16.39
N SER A 269 -27.91 23.31 15.11
CA SER A 269 -28.89 24.21 14.53
C SER A 269 -29.62 23.49 13.40
N THR A 270 -30.92 23.72 13.29
CA THR A 270 -31.73 23.25 12.16
C THR A 270 -31.89 24.32 11.07
N ALA A 271 -31.38 25.53 11.30
CA ALA A 271 -31.61 26.69 10.45
C ALA A 271 -30.39 27.11 9.61
N ASN A 272 -29.19 26.61 9.93
CA ASN A 272 -27.93 27.00 9.30
C ASN A 272 -27.55 26.15 8.06
N GLY A 273 -28.41 25.23 7.62
CA GLY A 273 -28.34 24.50 6.33
C GLY A 273 -26.95 24.42 5.68
N ILE A 274 -26.79 25.09 4.53
CA ILE A 274 -25.56 25.13 3.71
C ILE A 274 -24.50 26.11 4.25
N GLU A 275 -24.82 26.89 5.28
CA GLU A 275 -23.91 27.80 5.99
C GLU A 275 -23.12 27.06 7.09
N ASP A 276 -23.54 25.84 7.43
CA ASP A 276 -22.81 24.93 8.31
C ASP A 276 -21.72 24.20 7.52
N PRO A 277 -20.44 24.28 7.93
CA PRO A 277 -19.34 23.67 7.18
C PRO A 277 -19.45 22.14 7.09
N TYR A 278 -19.97 21.46 8.10
CA TYR A 278 -20.19 20.02 8.06
C TYR A 278 -21.26 19.71 7.01
N LYS A 279 -22.43 20.37 7.08
CA LYS A 279 -23.55 20.08 6.18
C LYS A 279 -23.24 20.46 4.74
N TRP A 280 -22.46 21.52 4.53
CA TRP A 280 -22.01 21.93 3.20
C TRP A 280 -21.13 20.89 2.53
N ASN A 281 -20.13 20.37 3.25
CA ASN A 281 -19.26 19.32 2.72
C ASN A 281 -20.04 18.04 2.40
N PHE A 282 -20.96 17.63 3.28
CA PHE A 282 -21.84 16.47 2.99
C PHE A 282 -22.76 16.71 1.79
N ALA A 283 -23.35 17.90 1.66
CA ALA A 283 -24.22 18.24 0.55
C ALA A 283 -23.47 18.27 -0.79
N MET A 284 -22.18 18.66 -0.80
CA MET A 284 -21.36 18.66 -2.00
C MET A 284 -21.18 17.26 -2.57
N VAL A 285 -20.98 16.24 -1.72
CA VAL A 285 -20.87 14.83 -2.18
C VAL A 285 -22.11 14.43 -2.98
N ALA A 286 -23.30 14.78 -2.50
CA ALA A 286 -24.54 14.53 -3.22
C ALA A 286 -24.66 15.35 -4.52
N ALA A 287 -24.28 16.64 -4.48
CA ALA A 287 -24.30 17.52 -5.64
C ALA A 287 -23.37 17.04 -6.76
N TRP A 288 -22.14 16.63 -6.43
CA TRP A 288 -21.17 16.12 -7.40
C TRP A 288 -21.51 14.70 -7.85
N SER A 289 -22.12 13.87 -6.99
CA SER A 289 -22.65 12.57 -7.41
C SER A 289 -23.73 12.71 -8.49
N ALA A 290 -24.46 13.83 -8.56
CA ALA A 290 -25.44 14.07 -9.62
C ALA A 290 -24.79 14.22 -11.00
N HIS A 291 -23.50 14.59 -11.08
CA HIS A 291 -22.76 14.65 -12.34
C HIS A 291 -22.48 13.28 -12.94
N LEU A 292 -22.74 12.18 -12.22
CA LEU A 292 -22.62 10.81 -12.73
C LEU A 292 -23.76 10.41 -13.68
N ASP A 293 -24.82 11.22 -13.82
CA ASP A 293 -25.94 10.93 -14.72
C ASP A 293 -25.45 10.89 -16.18
N PRO A 294 -25.58 9.74 -16.88
CA PRO A 294 -25.16 9.64 -18.29
C PRO A 294 -25.94 10.57 -19.23
N ASN A 295 -27.08 11.12 -18.79
CA ASN A 295 -27.86 12.09 -19.54
C ASN A 295 -27.37 13.53 -19.36
N ASP A 296 -26.41 13.80 -18.47
CA ASP A 296 -25.79 15.13 -18.36
C ASP A 296 -25.11 15.48 -19.70
N PRO A 297 -25.59 16.51 -20.42
CA PRO A 297 -25.05 16.89 -21.72
C PRO A 297 -23.82 17.79 -21.60
N THR A 298 -23.43 18.19 -20.38
CA THR A 298 -22.33 19.11 -20.13
C THR A 298 -21.02 18.52 -20.65
N GLU A 299 -20.30 19.27 -21.48
CA GLU A 299 -18.94 18.94 -21.90
C GLU A 299 -17.93 19.78 -21.12
N ILE A 300 -16.82 19.15 -20.75
CA ILE A 300 -15.68 19.78 -20.08
C ILE A 300 -14.42 19.50 -20.88
N ASP A 301 -13.48 20.44 -20.88
CA ASP A 301 -12.12 20.19 -21.33
C ASP A 301 -11.39 19.41 -20.22
N ILE A 302 -10.83 18.25 -20.55
CA ILE A 302 -10.00 17.45 -19.63
C ILE A 302 -8.52 17.50 -19.99
N SER A 303 -8.13 18.41 -20.88
CA SER A 303 -6.73 18.62 -21.22
C SER A 303 -5.96 19.15 -20.00
N PRO A 304 -4.64 18.86 -19.88
CA PRO A 304 -3.83 19.41 -18.79
C PRO A 304 -3.83 20.95 -18.72
N GLY A 305 -4.28 21.65 -19.77
CA GLY A 305 -4.41 23.11 -19.79
C GLY A 305 -5.72 23.67 -19.27
N SER A 306 -6.57 22.85 -18.61
CA SER A 306 -7.92 23.28 -18.21
C SER A 306 -8.34 22.87 -16.79
N ILE A 307 -7.65 21.92 -16.14
CA ILE A 307 -8.01 21.39 -14.82
C ILE A 307 -6.76 21.32 -13.93
N GLY A 308 -6.91 21.68 -12.64
CA GLY A 308 -5.88 21.55 -11.63
C GLY A 308 -4.81 22.64 -11.70
N ASN A 309 -3.57 22.30 -11.31
CA ASN A 309 -2.44 23.24 -11.21
C ASN A 309 -2.70 24.42 -10.25
N VAL A 310 -3.31 24.13 -9.10
CA VAL A 310 -3.49 25.14 -8.04
C VAL A 310 -2.21 25.25 -7.21
N SER A 311 -1.69 26.48 -7.08
CA SER A 311 -0.55 26.76 -6.19
C SER A 311 -0.94 26.48 -4.73
N PRO A 312 -0.06 25.89 -3.91
CA PRO A 312 -0.31 25.68 -2.48
C PRO A 312 -0.68 26.95 -1.71
N GLU A 313 -0.21 28.12 -2.14
CA GLU A 313 -0.56 29.42 -1.55
C GLU A 313 -2.06 29.77 -1.67
N ASN A 314 -2.78 29.09 -2.56
CA ASN A 314 -4.22 29.27 -2.78
C ASN A 314 -5.06 28.13 -2.17
N TYR A 315 -4.45 27.25 -1.36
CA TYR A 315 -5.22 26.23 -0.66
C TYR A 315 -6.05 26.86 0.45
N PRO A 316 -7.31 26.43 0.63
CA PRO A 316 -8.22 27.04 1.59
C PRO A 316 -7.87 26.60 3.01
N ASP A 317 -7.80 27.56 3.94
CA ASP A 317 -7.57 27.33 5.38
C ASP A 317 -8.81 27.68 6.23
N SER A 318 -9.87 28.17 5.58
CA SER A 318 -11.15 28.53 6.22
C SER A 318 -12.35 28.09 5.39
N PHE A 319 -13.51 27.97 6.05
CA PHE A 319 -14.74 27.54 5.36
C PHE A 319 -15.14 28.48 4.21
N GLU A 320 -15.00 29.80 4.38
CA GLU A 320 -15.29 30.77 3.32
C GLU A 320 -14.34 30.59 2.12
N GLU A 321 -13.06 30.31 2.37
CA GLU A 321 -12.11 30.00 1.30
C GLU A 321 -12.45 28.68 0.61
N TYR A 322 -12.87 27.64 1.34
CA TYR A 322 -13.36 26.39 0.74
C TYR A 322 -14.55 26.60 -0.19
N GLN A 323 -15.49 27.49 0.18
CA GLN A 323 -16.62 27.85 -0.65
C GLN A 323 -16.22 28.58 -1.93
N ASN A 324 -15.14 29.37 -1.88
CA ASN A 324 -14.58 30.05 -3.06
C ASN A 324 -13.67 29.13 -3.89
N PHE A 325 -13.07 28.12 -3.26
CA PHE A 325 -12.15 27.18 -3.89
C PHE A 325 -12.89 26.14 -4.74
N TYR A 326 -13.96 25.54 -4.22
CA TYR A 326 -14.72 24.51 -4.92
C TYR A 326 -15.98 25.05 -5.60
N ARG A 327 -16.21 24.63 -6.84
CA ARG A 327 -17.42 24.99 -7.59
C ARG A 327 -18.54 24.03 -7.22
N PHE A 328 -19.39 24.43 -6.28
CA PHE A 328 -20.41 23.57 -5.69
C PHE A 328 -21.33 22.92 -6.74
N ALA A 329 -21.79 23.69 -7.74
CA ALA A 329 -22.75 23.20 -8.75
C ALA A 329 -22.06 22.58 -9.99
N GLU A 330 -20.97 23.19 -10.45
CA GLU A 330 -20.27 22.79 -11.68
C GLU A 330 -19.31 21.61 -11.47
N GLY A 331 -18.80 21.44 -10.25
CA GLY A 331 -17.73 20.51 -9.93
C GLY A 331 -16.34 21.11 -10.15
N GLY A 332 -15.34 20.53 -9.49
CA GLY A 332 -13.94 20.96 -9.59
C GLY A 332 -13.58 22.16 -8.71
N ASP A 333 -12.39 22.70 -8.96
CA ASP A 333 -11.77 23.76 -8.15
C ASP A 333 -11.41 25.03 -8.98
N ILE A 334 -10.66 25.95 -8.37
CA ILE A 334 -10.15 27.18 -9.00
C ILE A 334 -9.01 26.94 -9.99
N GLY A 335 -8.50 25.71 -10.11
CA GLY A 335 -7.43 25.33 -11.00
C GLY A 335 -7.72 25.68 -12.45
N GLN A 336 -6.69 26.20 -13.12
CA GLN A 336 -6.74 26.62 -14.53
C GLN A 336 -5.92 25.70 -15.44
N GLY A 337 -5.27 24.67 -14.88
CA GLY A 337 -4.35 23.80 -15.61
C GLY A 337 -3.00 24.47 -15.94
N HIS A 338 -2.26 23.85 -16.85
CA HIS A 338 -0.95 24.29 -17.31
C HIS A 338 -1.05 24.99 -18.67
N ASP A 339 -0.56 26.22 -18.76
CA ASP A 339 -0.60 27.00 -20.01
C ASP A 339 0.16 26.33 -21.16
N LEU A 340 1.28 25.67 -20.85
CA LEU A 340 2.20 25.13 -21.85
C LEU A 340 2.57 23.68 -21.53
N ASN A 341 2.66 22.89 -22.59
CA ASN A 341 3.24 21.56 -22.51
C ASN A 341 4.76 21.67 -22.31
N PRO A 342 5.34 21.04 -21.27
CA PRO A 342 6.76 21.20 -20.93
C PRO A 342 7.72 20.59 -21.98
N VAL A 343 7.23 19.72 -22.86
CA VAL A 343 8.04 19.09 -23.93
C VAL A 343 7.98 19.90 -25.21
N THR A 344 6.79 20.40 -25.60
CA THR A 344 6.59 21.08 -26.89
C THR A 344 6.62 22.61 -26.79
N ASN A 345 6.51 23.15 -25.58
CA ASN A 345 6.37 24.58 -25.31
C ASN A 345 5.19 25.25 -26.06
N ALA A 346 4.14 24.48 -26.34
CA ALA A 346 2.92 24.93 -26.99
C ALA A 346 1.71 24.74 -26.07
N PRO A 347 0.62 25.52 -26.23
CA PRO A 347 -0.62 25.31 -25.50
C PRO A 347 -1.21 23.91 -25.73
N TYR A 348 -1.88 23.38 -24.71
CA TYR A 348 -2.61 22.12 -24.85
C TYR A 348 -3.81 22.29 -25.78
N ALA A 349 -4.01 21.32 -26.69
CA ALA A 349 -5.24 21.26 -27.46
C ALA A 349 -6.39 20.82 -26.53
N PRO A 350 -7.57 21.48 -26.59
CA PRO A 350 -8.72 21.07 -25.80
C PRO A 350 -9.12 19.62 -26.07
N GLN A 351 -9.48 18.92 -25.00
CA GLN A 351 -9.97 17.55 -25.00
C GLN A 351 -11.37 17.53 -24.40
N MET A 352 -12.36 17.89 -25.21
CA MET A 352 -13.76 17.94 -24.77
C MET A 352 -14.33 16.55 -24.60
N VAL A 353 -14.88 16.28 -23.42
CA VAL A 353 -15.61 15.04 -23.10
C VAL A 353 -16.85 15.38 -22.28
N LYS A 354 -17.83 14.48 -22.26
CA LYS A 354 -18.96 14.60 -21.34
C LYS A 354 -18.46 14.57 -19.90
N ARG A 355 -18.94 15.52 -19.09
CA ARG A 355 -18.66 15.57 -17.65
C ARG A 355 -19.06 14.27 -16.96
N SER A 356 -20.17 13.66 -17.36
CA SER A 356 -20.63 12.40 -16.79
C SER A 356 -19.70 11.23 -17.07
N ASP A 357 -19.14 11.14 -18.27
CA ASP A 357 -18.16 10.10 -18.58
C ASP A 357 -16.87 10.32 -17.77
N TYR A 358 -16.39 11.55 -17.68
CA TYR A 358 -15.23 11.90 -16.86
C TYR A 358 -15.45 11.60 -15.37
N ALA A 359 -16.56 12.06 -14.80
CA ALA A 359 -16.88 11.86 -13.38
C ALA A 359 -17.07 10.37 -13.03
N ARG A 360 -17.64 9.56 -13.93
CA ARG A 360 -17.77 8.10 -13.74
C ARG A 360 -16.43 7.39 -13.78
N VAL A 361 -15.54 7.79 -14.68
CA VAL A 361 -14.16 7.29 -14.71
C VAL A 361 -13.45 7.66 -13.40
N LEU A 362 -13.55 8.92 -12.96
CA LEU A 362 -12.99 9.33 -11.68
C LEU A 362 -13.55 8.50 -10.52
N ALA A 363 -14.88 8.37 -10.39
CA ALA A 363 -15.50 7.62 -9.31
C ALA A 363 -15.07 6.14 -9.24
N GLU A 364 -14.82 5.50 -10.39
CA GLU A 364 -14.34 4.11 -10.45
C GLU A 364 -12.85 3.98 -10.08
N PHE A 365 -12.01 4.94 -10.47
CA PHE A 365 -10.54 4.82 -10.39
C PHE A 365 -9.88 5.68 -9.30
N TRP A 366 -10.65 6.49 -8.57
CA TRP A 366 -10.17 7.39 -7.52
C TRP A 366 -9.45 6.70 -6.35
N PRO A 367 -9.85 5.49 -5.86
CA PRO A 367 -9.21 4.94 -4.68
C PRO A 367 -7.87 4.25 -4.97
N MET A 368 -7.66 3.70 -6.16
CA MET A 368 -6.49 2.87 -6.49
C MET A 368 -6.34 2.79 -8.01
N GLY A 369 -5.19 3.20 -8.54
CA GLY A 369 -4.84 2.92 -9.94
C GLY A 369 -5.03 1.43 -10.29
N ARG A 370 -5.70 1.15 -11.41
CA ARG A 370 -5.95 -0.17 -12.03
C ARG A 370 -6.05 -1.36 -11.05
N ILE A 371 -7.28 -1.69 -10.64
CA ILE A 371 -7.66 -3.09 -10.38
C ILE A 371 -8.13 -3.69 -11.72
N PRO A 372 -7.54 -4.78 -12.23
CA PRO A 372 -8.05 -5.44 -13.42
C PRO A 372 -9.32 -6.23 -13.08
N LYS A 373 -10.43 -5.54 -12.80
CA LYS A 373 -11.73 -6.16 -13.05
C LYS A 373 -11.83 -6.31 -14.56
N ARG A 374 -11.82 -7.56 -15.05
CA ARG A 374 -12.08 -7.90 -16.44
C ARG A 374 -13.45 -7.34 -16.85
N LEU A 375 -13.48 -6.09 -17.30
CA LEU A 375 -14.59 -5.59 -18.08
C LEU A 375 -14.50 -6.29 -19.44
N ARG A 376 -15.36 -7.30 -19.62
CA ARG A 376 -15.85 -7.62 -20.97
C ARG A 376 -16.56 -6.36 -21.45
N ALA A 377 -15.84 -5.52 -22.18
CA ALA A 377 -16.43 -4.47 -22.99
C ALA A 377 -17.21 -5.13 -24.13
N THR A 378 -18.39 -5.66 -23.83
CA THR A 378 -19.42 -5.88 -24.84
C THR A 378 -20.22 -4.59 -24.96
N GLY A 379 -20.00 -3.85 -26.05
CA GLY A 379 -20.99 -2.89 -26.53
C GLY A 379 -20.50 -1.46 -26.71
N LEU A 380 -19.51 -1.23 -27.57
CA LEU A 380 -19.42 -0.01 -28.37
C LEU A 380 -18.96 -0.38 -29.78
N ARG A 381 -19.90 -0.94 -30.55
CA ARG A 381 -19.96 -0.83 -32.01
C ARG A 381 -21.41 -0.58 -32.38
N SER A 382 -21.71 0.68 -32.67
CA SER A 382 -22.69 1.12 -33.65
C SER A 382 -22.31 2.53 -34.08
#